data_AF-A0A674C4R2-F1
#
_entry.id   AF-A0A674C4R2-F1
#
_cell.length_a   1.000
_cell.length_b   1.000
_cell.length_c   1.000
_cell.angle_alpha   90.00
_cell.angle_beta   90.00
_cell.angle_gamma   90.00
#
_symmetry.space_group_name_H-M   'P 1'
#
loop_
_entity.id
_entity.type
_entity.pdbx_description
1 polymer ?
#
loop_
_entity_poly.entity_id
_entity_poly.type
_entity_poly.pdbx_seq_one_letter_code
_entity_poly.pdbx_strand_id
1 'polypeptide(L)'
;MESTVHDFYLHLNEFHISRMTHFVHLVFAFCLGAVAPALSYPETAFARPAQPCLAPLQWEGRSVEYNYDTGRNTRASVSYDAQNHRIRLLQQNKKHTPCQKYFEFIYLYNSGLLFQIEQKTKQCSKIPLTQAWDPFDIPMNSTYEDQYFIGGPGDMIEVQEWSDRKPSRKNEAWVGVYTVKDCYPVQETYARNSSITTSTRFFDLQLGISDPEVFTPPSSCQSARPERMGSDC
;
A
#
# COMPACT_ATOMS: atom_id res chain seq x y z
N MET A 1 3.46 -27.81 24.81
CA MET A 1 2.46 -28.22 23.80
C MET A 1 2.81 -27.46 22.53
N GLU A 2 3.88 -27.92 21.89
CA GLU A 2 4.45 -27.38 20.66
C GLU A 2 4.17 -28.42 19.57
N SER A 3 3.61 -27.98 18.44
CA SER A 3 3.49 -28.83 17.25
C SER A 3 4.10 -28.09 16.07
N THR A 4 5.21 -28.65 15.64
CA THR A 4 6.00 -28.40 14.44
C THR A 4 5.20 -28.66 13.17
N VAL A 5 5.28 -27.74 12.21
CA VAL A 5 4.87 -27.92 10.81
C VAL A 5 6.10 -27.65 9.95
N HIS A 6 6.99 -28.64 9.85
CA HIS A 6 8.21 -28.56 9.04
C HIS A 6 8.52 -29.82 8.23
N ASP A 7 7.66 -30.84 8.22
CA ASP A 7 8.00 -32.16 7.65
C ASP A 7 7.19 -32.59 6.41
N PHE A 8 6.56 -31.66 5.67
CA PHE A 8 5.75 -32.03 4.50
C PHE A 8 6.47 -31.96 3.13
N TYR A 9 7.79 -31.70 3.09
CA TYR A 9 8.48 -31.39 1.82
C TYR A 9 9.45 -32.46 1.26
N LEU A 10 9.51 -33.67 1.82
CA LEU A 10 10.54 -34.66 1.43
C LEU A 10 10.02 -36.04 1.00
N HIS A 11 8.94 -36.13 0.21
CA HIS A 11 8.45 -37.46 -0.25
C HIS A 11 7.92 -37.53 -1.70
N LEU A 12 8.54 -36.81 -2.65
CA LEU A 12 8.23 -36.96 -4.08
C LEU A 12 9.48 -37.05 -4.96
N ASN A 13 10.41 -37.94 -4.62
CA ASN A 13 11.45 -38.40 -5.53
C ASN A 13 11.80 -39.84 -5.15
N GLU A 14 11.18 -40.83 -5.78
CA GLU A 14 11.74 -42.17 -6.05
C GLU A 14 10.68 -43.00 -6.80
N PHE A 15 10.75 -43.06 -8.14
CA PHE A 15 10.09 -44.12 -8.92
C PHE A 15 11.10 -44.76 -9.88
N HIS A 16 11.68 -45.86 -9.39
CA HIS A 16 12.02 -47.11 -10.07
C HIS A 16 12.28 -47.10 -11.60
N ILE A 17 13.54 -47.36 -11.98
CA ILE A 17 13.92 -47.96 -13.27
C ILE A 17 14.50 -49.35 -12.97
N SER A 18 13.86 -50.41 -13.47
CA SER A 18 14.38 -51.78 -13.44
C SER A 18 14.47 -52.37 -14.85
N ARG A 19 15.68 -52.86 -15.14
CA ARG A 19 16.19 -53.73 -16.21
C ARG A 19 15.19 -54.48 -17.12
N MET A 20 15.51 -54.50 -18.42
CA MET A 20 15.50 -55.73 -19.22
C MET A 20 16.49 -55.65 -20.41
N THR A 21 17.21 -56.75 -20.63
CA THR A 21 18.32 -56.95 -21.58
C THR A 21 17.90 -57.80 -22.80
N HIS A 22 18.46 -57.41 -23.97
CA HIS A 22 18.80 -58.19 -25.19
C HIS A 22 17.70 -58.79 -26.11
N PHE A 23 17.68 -58.38 -27.39
CA PHE A 23 18.27 -59.13 -28.54
C PHE A 23 18.13 -58.38 -29.91
N VAL A 24 19.28 -58.04 -30.51
CA VAL A 24 19.72 -58.14 -31.93
C VAL A 24 18.75 -57.90 -33.11
N HIS A 25 19.03 -56.90 -33.97
CA HIS A 25 19.50 -57.06 -35.38
C HIS A 25 19.74 -55.69 -36.10
N LEU A 26 20.85 -55.62 -36.85
CA LEU A 26 21.27 -54.53 -37.75
C LEU A 26 20.29 -54.29 -38.91
N VAL A 27 20.19 -53.04 -39.41
CA VAL A 27 20.63 -52.63 -40.77
C VAL A 27 20.72 -51.09 -40.84
N PHE A 28 21.90 -50.60 -41.26
CA PHE A 28 22.20 -49.20 -41.57
C PHE A 28 21.57 -48.78 -42.91
N ALA A 29 20.91 -47.62 -42.93
CA ALA A 29 20.74 -46.82 -44.15
C ALA A 29 20.66 -45.33 -43.78
N PHE A 30 21.83 -44.68 -43.74
CA PHE A 30 21.98 -43.23 -43.62
C PHE A 30 21.62 -42.57 -44.96
N CYS A 31 20.51 -41.83 -45.01
CA CYS A 31 20.31 -40.79 -46.01
C CYS A 31 20.50 -39.43 -45.33
N LEU A 32 21.67 -38.82 -45.57
CA LEU A 32 22.02 -37.47 -45.11
C LEU A 32 21.24 -36.43 -45.93
N GLY A 33 20.06 -36.04 -45.43
CA GLY A 33 19.44 -34.77 -45.77
C GLY A 33 19.91 -33.71 -44.77
N ALA A 34 20.82 -32.84 -45.17
CA ALA A 34 21.28 -31.73 -44.33
C ALA A 34 20.19 -30.65 -44.26
N VAL A 35 19.24 -30.82 -43.34
CA VAL A 35 18.38 -29.72 -42.88
C VAL A 35 19.14 -29.04 -41.75
N ALA A 36 19.70 -27.87 -42.01
CA ALA A 36 20.31 -27.05 -40.97
C ALA A 36 19.20 -26.68 -39.96
N PRO A 37 19.28 -27.08 -38.68
CA PRO A 37 18.37 -26.55 -37.68
C PRO A 37 18.76 -25.08 -37.49
N ALA A 38 17.89 -24.17 -37.93
CA ALA A 38 17.99 -22.79 -37.52
C ALA A 38 17.91 -22.78 -35.99
N LEU A 39 19.04 -22.57 -35.33
CA LEU A 39 19.10 -22.28 -33.90
C LEU A 39 18.42 -20.93 -33.71
N SER A 40 17.10 -20.96 -33.52
CA SER A 40 16.37 -19.86 -32.92
C SER A 40 16.82 -19.78 -31.46
N TYR A 41 17.82 -18.95 -31.19
CA TYR A 41 18.10 -18.52 -29.83
C TYR A 41 16.81 -17.87 -29.31
N PRO A 42 16.23 -18.33 -28.19
CA PRO A 42 15.13 -17.61 -27.58
C PRO A 42 15.69 -16.23 -27.22
N GLU A 43 15.14 -15.21 -27.88
CA GLU A 43 15.39 -13.82 -27.54
C GLU A 43 15.03 -13.68 -26.07
N THR A 44 16.05 -13.51 -25.21
CA THR A 44 15.86 -13.21 -23.81
C THR A 44 15.19 -11.84 -23.77
N ALA A 45 13.87 -11.84 -23.73
CA ALA A 45 13.08 -10.66 -23.46
C ALA A 45 13.55 -10.12 -22.11
N PHE A 46 14.39 -9.09 -22.13
CA PHE A 46 14.69 -8.32 -20.94
C PHE A 46 13.35 -7.80 -20.43
N ALA A 47 12.87 -8.37 -19.32
CA ALA A 47 11.71 -7.84 -18.63
C ALA A 47 12.00 -6.37 -18.35
N ARG A 48 11.16 -5.47 -18.88
CA ARG A 48 11.31 -4.05 -18.59
C ARG A 48 11.19 -3.87 -17.07
N PRO A 49 12.04 -3.01 -16.46
CA PRO A 49 11.90 -2.71 -15.04
C PRO A 49 10.46 -2.27 -14.77
N ALA A 50 9.84 -2.82 -13.72
CA ALA A 50 8.53 -2.35 -13.29
C ALA A 50 8.57 -0.82 -13.16
N GLN A 51 7.53 -0.16 -13.64
CA GLN A 51 7.38 1.29 -13.52
C GLN A 51 6.24 1.57 -12.54
N PRO A 52 6.38 2.59 -11.67
CA PRO A 52 5.29 3.06 -10.85
C PRO A 52 4.03 3.35 -11.68
N CYS A 53 2.88 2.84 -11.23
CA CYS A 53 1.59 3.20 -11.79
C CYS A 53 1.15 4.59 -11.30
N LEU A 54 0.14 5.18 -11.96
CA LEU A 54 -0.41 6.48 -11.55
C LEU A 54 -1.60 6.27 -10.60
N ALA A 55 -1.43 6.66 -9.35
CA ALA A 55 -2.48 6.59 -8.34
C ALA A 55 -3.62 7.58 -8.63
N PRO A 56 -4.87 7.28 -8.21
CA PRO A 56 -6.00 8.18 -8.41
C PRO A 56 -5.84 9.48 -7.63
N LEU A 57 -6.00 10.62 -8.33
CA LEU A 57 -5.80 11.95 -7.74
C LEU A 57 -6.93 12.40 -6.80
N GLN A 58 -8.11 11.78 -6.90
CA GLN A 58 -9.26 12.10 -6.07
C GLN A 58 -10.02 10.82 -5.72
N TRP A 59 -10.29 10.64 -4.43
CA TRP A 59 -11.11 9.54 -3.94
C TRP A 59 -11.63 9.80 -2.53
N GLU A 60 -12.69 9.09 -2.18
CA GLU A 60 -13.23 8.99 -0.83
C GLU A 60 -13.18 7.53 -0.36
N GLY A 61 -13.04 7.31 0.93
CA GLY A 61 -13.02 5.96 1.47
C GLY A 61 -12.82 5.93 2.98
N ARG A 62 -12.23 4.86 3.47
CA ARG A 62 -11.94 4.68 4.89
C ARG A 62 -10.48 4.30 5.09
N SER A 63 -9.95 4.69 6.25
CA SER A 63 -8.61 4.31 6.66
C SER A 63 -8.56 3.80 8.09
N VAL A 64 -7.52 3.00 8.36
CA VAL A 64 -7.05 2.69 9.71
C VAL A 64 -5.57 3.04 9.77
N GLU A 65 -5.24 4.08 10.52
CA GLU A 65 -3.86 4.42 10.86
C GLU A 65 -3.50 3.78 12.19
N TYR A 66 -2.39 3.04 12.21
CA TYR A 66 -1.75 2.56 13.40
C TYR A 66 -0.53 3.44 13.72
N ASN A 67 -0.55 4.05 14.91
CA ASN A 67 0.56 4.86 15.41
C ASN A 67 1.38 4.01 16.39
N TYR A 68 2.66 3.77 16.05
CA TYR A 68 3.53 2.88 16.82
C TYR A 68 3.98 3.49 18.15
N ASP A 69 4.07 4.82 18.24
CA ASP A 69 4.46 5.51 19.49
C ASP A 69 3.39 5.34 20.58
N THR A 70 2.11 5.33 20.19
CA THR A 70 0.98 5.23 21.12
C THR A 70 0.38 3.82 21.17
N GLY A 71 0.71 2.96 20.21
CA GLY A 71 0.10 1.62 20.04
C GLY A 71 -1.38 1.66 19.67
N ARG A 72 -1.89 2.77 19.13
CA ARG A 72 -3.32 2.99 18.87
C ARG A 72 -3.67 2.89 17.39
N ASN A 73 -4.84 2.32 17.12
CA ASN A 73 -5.48 2.38 15.80
C ASN A 73 -6.53 3.50 15.77
N THR A 74 -6.38 4.43 14.85
CA THR A 74 -7.37 5.47 14.55
C THR A 74 -8.09 5.10 13.26
N ARG A 75 -9.43 5.09 13.31
CA ARG A 75 -10.27 4.81 12.14
C ARG A 75 -10.89 6.11 11.65
N ALA A 76 -10.87 6.35 10.36
CA ALA A 76 -11.44 7.57 9.78
C ALA A 76 -12.15 7.29 8.46
N SER A 77 -13.14 8.11 8.14
CA SER A 77 -13.53 8.35 6.75
C SER A 77 -12.59 9.40 6.16
N VAL A 78 -12.16 9.19 4.92
CA VAL A 78 -11.15 10.00 4.22
C VAL A 78 -11.75 10.59 2.96
N SER A 79 -11.51 11.87 2.72
CA SER A 79 -11.69 12.52 1.42
C SER A 79 -10.33 13.07 1.00
N TYR A 80 -9.76 12.52 -0.08
CA TYR A 80 -8.43 12.84 -0.59
C TYR A 80 -8.54 13.55 -1.93
N ASP A 81 -7.93 14.74 -2.03
CA ASP A 81 -7.94 15.55 -3.24
C ASP A 81 -6.53 16.12 -3.51
N ALA A 82 -5.78 15.39 -4.32
CA ALA A 82 -4.42 15.74 -4.71
C ALA A 82 -4.37 16.99 -5.59
N GLN A 83 -5.36 17.21 -6.44
CA GLN A 83 -5.37 18.34 -7.37
C GLN A 83 -5.41 19.69 -6.63
N ASN A 84 -6.03 19.71 -5.44
CA ASN A 84 -6.14 20.89 -4.60
C ASN A 84 -5.28 20.81 -3.32
N HIS A 85 -4.40 19.81 -3.22
CA HIS A 85 -3.56 19.52 -2.05
C HIS A 85 -4.33 19.60 -0.72
N ARG A 86 -5.41 18.83 -0.61
CA ARG A 86 -6.26 18.84 0.58
C ARG A 86 -6.76 17.45 0.95
N ILE A 87 -6.83 17.22 2.25
CA ILE A 87 -7.26 15.94 2.84
C ILE A 87 -8.21 16.24 3.98
N ARG A 88 -9.29 15.47 4.07
CA ARG A 88 -10.20 15.52 5.21
C ARG A 88 -10.26 14.15 5.86
N LEU A 89 -10.07 14.10 7.18
CA LEU A 89 -10.16 12.90 8.00
C LEU A 89 -11.26 13.08 9.06
N LEU A 90 -12.32 12.29 8.99
CA LEU A 90 -13.35 12.25 10.03
C LEU A 90 -13.19 11.00 10.86
N GLN A 91 -12.71 11.16 12.10
CA GLN A 91 -12.53 10.01 12.99
C GLN A 91 -13.88 9.34 13.29
N GLN A 92 -13.89 8.01 13.27
CA GLN A 92 -15.09 7.23 13.58
C GLN A 92 -15.24 7.06 15.08
N ASN A 93 -16.37 7.52 15.61
CA ASN A 93 -16.75 7.30 17.00
C ASN A 93 -17.21 5.85 17.20
N LYS A 94 -16.40 5.05 17.91
CA LYS A 94 -16.85 3.75 18.40
C LYS A 94 -17.37 3.90 19.82
N LYS A 95 -18.67 3.63 19.99
CA LYS A 95 -19.41 3.73 21.26
C LYS A 95 -18.84 2.92 22.44
N HIS A 96 -17.76 2.16 22.23
CA HIS A 96 -17.14 1.28 23.22
C HIS A 96 -15.89 1.85 23.87
N THR A 97 -15.41 3.05 23.46
CA THR A 97 -14.25 3.68 24.09
C THR A 97 -14.72 4.77 25.06
N PRO A 98 -14.70 4.51 26.38
CA PRO A 98 -15.08 5.52 27.35
C PRO A 98 -14.08 6.69 27.31
N CYS A 99 -14.62 7.90 27.39
CA CYS A 99 -13.87 9.16 27.57
C CYS A 99 -12.80 9.49 26.49
N GLN A 100 -13.14 9.36 25.21
CA GLN A 100 -12.31 9.86 24.10
C GLN A 100 -13.03 10.96 23.31
N LYS A 101 -12.32 12.05 23.01
CA LYS A 101 -12.76 13.07 22.05
C LYS A 101 -12.48 12.59 20.62
N TYR A 102 -13.43 12.79 19.73
CA TYR A 102 -13.29 12.46 18.31
C TYR A 102 -13.22 13.74 17.50
N PHE A 103 -12.33 13.73 16.52
CA PHE A 103 -12.03 14.91 15.73
C PHE A 103 -12.32 14.71 14.25
N GLU A 104 -12.65 15.81 13.63
CA GLU A 104 -12.55 16.02 12.20
C GLU A 104 -11.29 16.84 11.93
N PHE A 105 -10.51 16.44 10.95
CA PHE A 105 -9.33 17.15 10.51
C PHE A 105 -9.50 17.57 9.05
N ILE A 106 -9.22 18.83 8.75
CA ILE A 106 -9.21 19.35 7.39
C ILE A 106 -7.82 19.96 7.14
N TYR A 107 -7.03 19.28 6.31
CA TYR A 107 -5.72 19.69 5.88
C TYR A 107 -5.85 20.45 4.56
N LEU A 108 -5.42 21.71 4.54
CA LEU A 108 -5.44 22.59 3.37
C LEU A 108 -4.01 23.06 3.08
N TYR A 109 -3.22 22.24 2.38
CA TYR A 109 -1.79 22.48 2.20
C TYR A 109 -1.50 23.73 1.34
N ASN A 110 -2.33 24.03 0.35
CA ASN A 110 -2.20 25.27 -0.45
C ASN A 110 -2.28 26.55 0.41
N SER A 111 -2.99 26.49 1.54
CA SER A 111 -3.07 27.60 2.50
C SER A 111 -2.14 27.43 3.71
N GLY A 112 -1.44 26.29 3.83
CA GLY A 112 -0.59 25.97 4.97
C GLY A 112 -1.35 25.80 6.29
N LEU A 113 -2.61 25.34 6.25
CA LEU A 113 -3.49 25.28 7.43
C LEU A 113 -4.06 23.89 7.68
N LEU A 114 -4.15 23.54 8.95
CA LEU A 114 -4.88 22.40 9.49
C LEU A 114 -5.98 22.91 10.40
N PHE A 115 -7.22 22.49 10.14
CA PHE A 115 -8.31 22.63 11.09
C PHE A 115 -8.52 21.31 11.83
N GLN A 116 -8.49 21.35 13.15
CA GLN A 116 -8.92 20.25 14.00
C GLN A 116 -10.24 20.67 14.66
N ILE A 117 -11.29 19.89 14.49
CA ILE A 117 -12.65 20.22 14.94
C ILE A 117 -13.14 19.09 15.84
N GLU A 118 -13.52 19.40 17.09
CA GLU A 118 -14.10 18.39 17.98
C GLU A 118 -15.55 18.12 17.56
N GLN A 119 -15.87 16.85 17.31
CA GLN A 119 -17.09 16.51 16.58
C GLN A 119 -18.39 16.82 17.33
N LYS A 120 -18.39 16.81 18.68
CA LYS A 120 -19.59 17.02 19.49
C LYS A 120 -19.86 18.51 19.76
N THR A 121 -18.86 19.22 20.26
CA THR A 121 -18.89 20.61 20.70
C THR A 121 -18.65 21.59 19.56
N LYS A 122 -18.11 21.11 18.43
CA LYS A 122 -17.70 21.92 17.27
C LYS A 122 -16.67 23.00 17.59
N GLN A 123 -15.97 22.89 18.73
CA GLN A 123 -14.79 23.69 19.02
C GLN A 123 -13.73 23.41 17.95
N CYS A 124 -13.04 24.46 17.53
CA CYS A 124 -12.09 24.39 16.43
C CYS A 124 -10.71 24.91 16.83
N SER A 125 -9.68 24.22 16.36
CA SER A 125 -8.30 24.66 16.36
C SER A 125 -7.84 24.90 14.93
N LYS A 126 -7.16 26.02 14.68
CA LYS A 126 -6.57 26.40 13.40
C LYS A 126 -5.06 26.45 13.59
N ILE A 127 -4.37 25.49 12.99
CA ILE A 127 -2.96 25.19 13.25
C ILE A 127 -2.17 25.35 11.94
N PRO A 128 -0.99 25.99 11.95
CA PRO A 128 -0.13 26.03 10.77
C PRO A 128 0.41 24.63 10.44
N LEU A 129 0.37 24.26 9.16
CA LEU A 129 1.04 23.06 8.65
C LEU A 129 2.53 23.33 8.46
N THR A 130 3.36 22.45 9.01
CA THR A 130 4.82 22.51 8.85
C THR A 130 5.36 21.48 7.86
N GLN A 131 4.61 20.41 7.61
CA GLN A 131 4.95 19.41 6.59
C GLN A 131 4.50 19.89 5.20
N ALA A 132 5.31 19.57 4.19
CA ALA A 132 4.92 19.73 2.80
C ALA A 132 3.79 18.73 2.42
N TRP A 133 3.13 19.01 1.30
CA TRP A 133 2.21 18.05 0.69
C TRP A 133 2.97 16.77 0.30
N ASP A 134 2.44 15.63 0.73
CA ASP A 134 2.91 14.30 0.37
C ASP A 134 1.72 13.53 -0.20
N PRO A 135 1.67 13.27 -1.51
CA PRO A 135 0.54 12.57 -2.14
C PRO A 135 0.54 11.08 -1.77
N PHE A 136 -0.64 10.47 -1.75
CA PHE A 136 -0.78 9.01 -1.73
C PHE A 136 -0.57 8.46 -3.15
N ASP A 137 0.69 8.50 -3.60
CA ASP A 137 1.13 7.94 -4.86
C ASP A 137 2.44 7.14 -4.70
N ILE A 138 2.94 6.61 -5.81
CA ILE A 138 4.27 6.01 -5.87
C ILE A 138 5.19 7.02 -6.58
N PRO A 139 6.18 7.60 -5.89
CA PRO A 139 7.15 8.46 -6.53
C PRO A 139 7.86 7.76 -7.71
N MET A 140 8.07 8.48 -8.82
CA MET A 140 8.67 7.89 -10.03
C MET A 140 10.09 7.33 -9.84
N ASN A 141 10.78 7.73 -8.77
CA ASN A 141 12.11 7.26 -8.40
C ASN A 141 12.10 6.21 -7.27
N SER A 142 10.93 5.64 -6.96
CA SER A 142 10.79 4.54 -6.00
C SER A 142 11.44 3.26 -6.52
N THR A 143 11.88 2.43 -5.58
CA THR A 143 12.42 1.10 -5.84
C THR A 143 11.28 0.10 -5.81
N TYR A 144 11.15 -0.70 -6.87
CA TYR A 144 10.28 -1.86 -6.88
C TYR A 144 10.81 -2.91 -5.90
N GLU A 145 9.96 -3.41 -5.02
CA GLU A 145 10.34 -4.41 -4.02
C GLU A 145 9.76 -5.79 -4.36
N ASP A 146 8.44 -5.88 -4.54
CA ASP A 146 7.77 -7.16 -4.78
C ASP A 146 6.40 -6.99 -5.46
N GLN A 147 5.85 -8.11 -5.93
CA GLN A 147 4.49 -8.21 -6.47
C GLN A 147 3.85 -9.51 -5.98
N TYR A 148 2.67 -9.40 -5.37
CA TYR A 148 2.02 -10.52 -4.70
C TYR A 148 0.50 -10.42 -4.74
N PHE A 149 -0.16 -11.52 -4.39
CA PHE A 149 -1.61 -11.60 -4.26
C PHE A 149 -2.02 -11.53 -2.80
N ILE A 150 -3.00 -10.67 -2.48
CA ILE A 150 -3.69 -10.67 -1.20
C ILE A 150 -4.98 -11.46 -1.38
N GLY A 151 -5.17 -12.52 -0.58
CA GLY A 151 -6.34 -13.41 -0.65
C GLY A 151 -5.97 -14.85 -1.03
N GLY A 152 -6.93 -15.59 -1.59
CA GLY A 152 -6.76 -16.98 -1.98
C GLY A 152 -7.38 -17.30 -3.34
N PRO A 153 -7.21 -18.53 -3.87
CA PRO A 153 -7.80 -18.91 -5.15
C PRO A 153 -9.30 -18.61 -5.23
N GLY A 154 -9.70 -17.83 -6.24
CA GLY A 154 -11.10 -17.42 -6.45
C GLY A 154 -11.51 -16.08 -5.81
N ASP A 155 -10.72 -15.55 -4.87
CA ASP A 155 -10.92 -14.22 -4.27
C ASP A 155 -9.57 -13.64 -3.85
N MET A 156 -8.92 -12.95 -4.79
CA MET A 156 -7.62 -12.34 -4.57
C MET A 156 -7.46 -11.07 -5.39
N ILE A 157 -6.60 -10.18 -4.90
CA ILE A 157 -6.20 -8.96 -5.58
C ILE A 157 -4.68 -8.92 -5.71
N GLU A 158 -4.22 -8.57 -6.90
CA GLU A 158 -2.79 -8.40 -7.20
C GLU A 158 -2.32 -7.00 -6.82
N VAL A 159 -1.21 -6.94 -6.08
CA VAL A 159 -0.61 -5.68 -5.60
C VAL A 159 0.89 -5.67 -5.85
N GLN A 160 1.46 -4.47 -5.89
CA GLN A 160 2.89 -4.22 -5.93
C GLN A 160 3.31 -3.42 -4.70
N GLU A 161 4.52 -3.70 -4.25
CA GLU A 161 5.18 -3.00 -3.15
C GLU A 161 6.36 -2.18 -3.68
N TRP A 162 6.39 -0.92 -3.25
CA TRP A 162 7.36 0.08 -3.64
C TRP A 162 7.95 0.75 -2.40
N SER A 163 9.20 1.20 -2.48
CA SER A 163 9.87 1.85 -1.36
C SER A 163 10.73 3.05 -1.78
N ASP A 164 11.15 3.87 -0.82
CA ASP A 164 12.19 4.89 -1.03
C ASP A 164 13.62 4.34 -0.87
N ARG A 165 13.77 3.00 -0.81
CA ARG A 165 15.05 2.33 -0.63
C ARG A 165 16.03 2.74 -1.72
N LYS A 166 17.28 2.95 -1.33
CA LYS A 166 18.39 3.19 -2.26
C LYS A 166 19.56 2.31 -1.85
N PRO A 167 20.44 1.88 -2.78
CA PRO A 167 21.61 1.07 -2.45
C PRO A 167 22.49 1.66 -1.34
N SER A 168 22.49 2.99 -1.19
CA SER A 168 23.27 3.72 -0.18
C SER A 168 22.55 3.92 1.17
N ARG A 169 21.31 3.46 1.34
CA ARG A 169 20.54 3.57 2.59
C ARG A 169 20.21 2.17 3.11
N LYS A 170 20.49 1.93 4.39
CA LYS A 170 20.26 0.62 5.02
C LYS A 170 18.78 0.32 5.27
N ASN A 171 17.97 1.34 5.52
CA ASN A 171 16.57 1.20 5.91
C ASN A 171 15.71 2.19 5.11
N GLU A 172 14.49 1.76 4.83
CA GLU A 172 13.43 2.51 4.16
C GLU A 172 12.81 3.52 5.12
N ALA A 173 12.45 4.70 4.61
CA ALA A 173 11.63 5.68 5.31
C ALA A 173 10.16 5.62 4.86
N TRP A 174 9.90 5.08 3.67
CA TRP A 174 8.56 4.88 3.12
C TRP A 174 8.47 3.54 2.38
N VAL A 175 7.36 2.83 2.59
CA VAL A 175 6.94 1.66 1.83
C VAL A 175 5.45 1.80 1.51
N GLY A 176 5.11 1.68 0.24
CA GLY A 176 3.73 1.76 -0.27
C GLY A 176 3.32 0.51 -1.03
N VAL A 177 2.10 0.03 -0.75
CA VAL A 177 1.47 -1.12 -1.42
C VAL A 177 0.28 -0.63 -2.21
N TYR A 178 0.28 -0.89 -3.52
CA TYR A 178 -0.71 -0.39 -4.46
C TYR A 178 -1.23 -1.52 -5.36
N THR A 179 -2.50 -1.46 -5.74
CA THR A 179 -3.09 -2.48 -6.64
C THR A 179 -2.47 -2.40 -8.04
N VAL A 180 -2.17 -3.53 -8.66
CA VAL A 180 -1.52 -3.54 -10.00
C VAL A 180 -2.42 -2.95 -11.09
N LYS A 181 -3.72 -3.30 -11.07
CA LYS A 181 -4.62 -2.96 -12.17
C LYS A 181 -4.98 -1.47 -12.24
N ASP A 182 -5.36 -0.91 -11.09
CA ASP A 182 -5.98 0.42 -11.03
C ASP A 182 -5.24 1.38 -10.07
N CYS A 183 -4.06 0.98 -9.58
CA CYS A 183 -3.18 1.80 -8.74
C CYS A 183 -3.82 2.41 -7.49
N TYR A 184 -4.81 1.75 -6.87
CA TYR A 184 -5.35 2.20 -5.60
C TYR A 184 -4.36 1.94 -4.46
N PRO A 185 -4.22 2.88 -3.51
CA PRO A 185 -3.44 2.63 -2.30
C PRO A 185 -4.13 1.56 -1.46
N VAL A 186 -3.35 0.58 -1.00
CA VAL A 186 -3.80 -0.49 -0.10
C VAL A 186 -3.25 -0.24 1.30
N GLN A 187 -1.95 0.02 1.38
CA GLN A 187 -1.25 0.30 2.63
C GLN A 187 -0.04 1.19 2.40
N GLU A 188 0.24 2.09 3.34
CA GLU A 188 1.50 2.79 3.43
C GLU A 188 2.10 2.68 4.82
N THR A 189 3.44 2.64 4.88
CA THR A 189 4.20 2.55 6.12
C THR A 189 5.31 3.60 6.08
N TYR A 190 5.36 4.43 7.12
CA TYR A 190 6.42 5.41 7.30
C TYR A 190 7.30 5.01 8.46
N ALA A 191 8.60 5.19 8.28
CA ALA A 191 9.62 4.94 9.29
C ALA A 191 10.52 6.16 9.46
N ARG A 192 10.95 6.39 10.70
CA ARG A 192 11.94 7.40 11.05
C ARG A 192 13.07 6.73 11.81
N ASN A 193 14.30 6.99 11.40
CA ASN A 193 15.49 6.41 12.03
C ASN A 193 15.42 4.88 12.16
N SER A 194 14.84 4.19 11.17
CA SER A 194 14.66 2.72 11.15
C SER A 194 13.62 2.17 12.13
N SER A 195 12.83 3.03 12.76
CA SER A 195 11.66 2.64 13.55
C SER A 195 10.40 3.04 12.81
N ILE A 196 9.46 2.10 12.66
CA ILE A 196 8.16 2.40 12.04
C ILE A 196 7.43 3.39 12.94
N THR A 197 6.96 4.49 12.36
CA THR A 197 6.19 5.52 13.07
C THR A 197 4.71 5.31 12.88
N THR A 198 4.29 5.08 11.63
CA THR A 198 2.88 4.93 11.27
C THR A 198 2.71 3.90 10.17
N SER A 199 1.58 3.20 10.20
CA SER A 199 1.12 2.38 9.07
C SER A 199 -0.36 2.64 8.84
N THR A 200 -0.72 2.99 7.62
CA THR A 200 -2.10 3.35 7.24
C THR A 200 -2.60 2.37 6.21
N ARG A 201 -3.77 1.79 6.47
CA ARG A 201 -4.49 0.92 5.53
C ARG A 201 -5.68 1.67 4.96
N PHE A 202 -5.93 1.50 3.66
CA PHE A 202 -7.01 2.15 2.93
C PHE A 202 -7.98 1.10 2.39
N PHE A 203 -9.28 1.38 2.45
CA PHE A 203 -10.34 0.46 2.01
C PHE A 203 -11.64 1.20 1.70
N ASP A 204 -12.53 0.55 0.94
CA ASP A 204 -13.78 1.11 0.41
C ASP A 204 -13.57 2.39 -0.40
N LEU A 205 -12.53 2.42 -1.21
CA LEU A 205 -12.19 3.58 -2.02
C LEU A 205 -13.17 3.74 -3.19
N GLN A 206 -13.65 4.96 -3.38
CA GLN A 206 -14.49 5.39 -4.49
C GLN A 206 -13.86 6.62 -5.13
N LEU A 207 -13.79 6.65 -6.46
CA LEU A 207 -13.18 7.77 -7.18
C LEU A 207 -13.98 9.06 -7.05
N GLY A 208 -13.27 10.18 -7.08
CA GLY A 208 -13.83 11.51 -7.01
C GLY A 208 -14.18 11.93 -5.59
N ILE A 209 -14.80 13.12 -5.49
CA ILE A 209 -15.29 13.70 -4.24
C ILE A 209 -16.79 13.91 -4.43
N SER A 210 -17.61 13.24 -3.61
CA SER A 210 -19.07 13.33 -3.73
C SER A 210 -19.62 14.68 -3.25
N ASP A 211 -19.06 15.21 -2.16
CA ASP A 211 -19.42 16.52 -1.59
C ASP A 211 -18.16 17.37 -1.35
N PRO A 212 -17.87 18.38 -2.19
CA PRO A 212 -16.71 19.25 -2.02
C PRO A 212 -16.74 20.10 -0.74
N GLU A 213 -17.91 20.32 -0.13
CA GLU A 213 -18.04 21.16 1.07
C GLU A 213 -17.43 20.52 2.32
N VAL A 214 -17.09 19.22 2.28
CA VAL A 214 -16.35 18.55 3.37
C VAL A 214 -14.99 19.20 3.65
N PHE A 215 -14.44 19.94 2.70
CA PHE A 215 -13.18 20.68 2.86
C PHE A 215 -13.38 22.11 3.38
N THR A 216 -14.61 22.61 3.49
CA THR A 216 -14.93 23.94 4.00
C THR A 216 -15.04 23.87 5.53
N PRO A 217 -14.16 24.54 6.29
CA PRO A 217 -14.26 24.56 7.74
C PRO A 217 -15.58 25.23 8.20
N PRO A 218 -16.22 24.75 9.27
CA PRO A 218 -17.45 25.35 9.79
C PRO A 218 -17.20 26.77 10.31
N SER A 219 -18.26 27.56 10.44
CA SER A 219 -18.19 28.94 10.94
C SER A 219 -17.55 29.05 12.33
N SER A 220 -17.64 28.01 13.17
CA SER A 220 -16.95 27.96 14.47
C SER A 220 -15.43 28.09 14.36
N CYS A 221 -14.83 27.79 13.21
CA CYS A 221 -13.40 27.96 12.96
C CYS A 221 -12.97 29.41 12.72
N GLN A 222 -13.90 30.36 12.62
CA GLN A 222 -13.58 31.79 12.56
C GLN A 222 -13.00 32.30 13.89
N SER A 223 -13.40 31.70 15.01
CA SER A 223 -12.87 31.98 16.36
C SER A 223 -12.03 30.81 16.87
N ALA A 224 -11.27 30.17 15.98
CA ALA A 224 -10.46 29.00 16.32
C ALA A 224 -9.26 29.35 17.21
N ARG A 225 -8.91 28.42 18.10
CA ARG A 225 -7.66 28.49 18.88
C ARG A 225 -6.45 28.11 18.03
N PRO A 226 -5.24 28.60 18.35
CA PRO A 226 -4.03 28.27 17.59
C PRO A 226 -3.44 26.88 17.92
N GLU A 227 -3.84 26.29 19.05
CA GLU A 227 -3.23 25.08 19.60
C GLU A 227 -4.07 23.82 19.38
N ARG A 228 -3.40 22.66 19.26
CA ARG A 228 -4.05 21.35 19.16
C ARG A 228 -4.85 21.01 20.42
N MET A 229 -5.97 20.33 20.23
CA MET A 229 -6.79 19.80 21.31
C MET A 229 -6.25 18.43 21.74
N GLY A 230 -6.14 18.20 23.05
CA GLY A 230 -5.93 16.87 23.60
C GLY A 230 -7.12 15.95 23.31
N SER A 231 -6.84 14.65 23.13
CA SER A 231 -7.84 13.62 22.84
C SER A 231 -8.56 13.09 24.07
N ASP A 232 -8.02 13.36 25.25
CA ASP A 232 -8.61 12.95 26.52
C ASP A 232 -9.79 13.86 26.86
N CYS A 233 -10.77 13.31 27.58
CA CYS A 233 -11.96 14.07 28.00
C CYS A 233 -11.65 15.22 28.93
#